data_AF-A0A075FTJ7-F1
#
_entry.id   AF-A0A075FTJ7-F1
#
_cell.length_a   1.000
_cell.length_b   1.000
_cell.length_c   1.000
_cell.angle_alpha   90.00
_cell.angle_beta   90.00
_cell.angle_gamma   90.00
#
_symmetry.space_group_name_H-M   'P 1'
#
loop_
_entity.id
_entity.type
_entity.pdbx_description
1 polymer ?
#
loop_
_entity_poly.entity_id
_entity_poly.type
_entity_poly.pdbx_seq_one_letter_code
_entity_poly.pdbx_strand_id
1 'polypeptide(L)'
;MEHLGTIDEVVERYCVASSPAKSRLYVGLGSLFLVFAVIGVWVPGWPTVSWAVPAAFLFSMSSERMFRLTLTNRYFGSAMFDYYATGKTIPKHAKYATVWLIALMASFSAYFVWLVSTKGDGVLTDPSSWNGADPGFGAGTVILVGLSGMWYVGFRVRTRE
;
A
#
# COMPACT_ATOMS: atom_id res chain seq x y z
N MET A 1 -19.02 16.34 -5.85
CA MET A 1 -17.84 15.76 -6.54
C MET A 1 -18.36 15.17 -7.83
N GLU A 2 -17.80 15.54 -8.96
CA GLU A 2 -18.13 14.98 -10.29
C GLU A 2 -17.85 13.48 -10.25
N HIS A 3 -18.90 12.66 -10.21
CA HIS A 3 -18.76 11.21 -10.29
C HIS A 3 -18.59 10.87 -11.78
N LEU A 4 -17.38 10.47 -12.17
CA LEU A 4 -17.12 10.05 -13.54
C LEU A 4 -17.87 8.74 -13.76
N GLY A 5 -18.87 8.76 -14.63
CA GLY A 5 -19.82 7.66 -14.81
C GLY A 5 -19.29 6.56 -15.72
N THR A 6 -18.23 6.85 -16.49
CA THR A 6 -17.69 5.92 -17.50
C THR A 6 -16.18 5.75 -17.39
N ILE A 7 -15.69 4.60 -17.83
CA ILE A 7 -14.25 4.30 -17.88
C ILE A 7 -13.54 5.30 -18.80
N ASP A 8 -14.20 5.76 -19.85
CA ASP A 8 -13.61 6.67 -20.84
C ASP A 8 -13.39 8.07 -20.27
N GLU A 9 -14.32 8.60 -19.46
CA GLU A 9 -14.12 9.83 -18.70
C GLU A 9 -12.94 9.74 -17.71
N VAL A 10 -12.78 8.57 -17.06
CA VAL A 10 -11.64 8.33 -16.15
C VAL A 10 -10.32 8.28 -16.92
N VAL A 11 -10.30 7.60 -18.06
CA VAL A 11 -9.12 7.52 -18.93
C VAL A 11 -8.78 8.90 -19.46
N GLU A 12 -9.73 9.67 -19.95
CA GLU A 12 -9.50 11.01 -20.49
C GLU A 12 -8.98 11.99 -19.42
N ARG A 13 -9.50 11.92 -18.19
CA ARG A 13 -9.08 12.81 -17.09
C ARG A 13 -7.70 12.48 -16.53
N TYR A 14 -7.31 11.20 -16.49
CA TYR A 14 -6.10 10.75 -15.80
C TYR A 14 -5.02 10.18 -16.71
N CYS A 15 -5.33 9.90 -17.97
CA CYS A 15 -4.33 9.42 -18.91
C CYS A 15 -3.58 10.61 -19.51
N VAL A 16 -2.26 10.60 -19.31
CA VAL A 16 -1.36 11.62 -19.86
C VAL A 16 -0.47 10.93 -20.88
N ALA A 17 -0.61 11.30 -22.16
CA ALA A 17 0.23 10.79 -23.22
C ALA A 17 1.69 11.19 -22.96
N SER A 18 2.55 10.21 -22.66
CA SER A 18 3.98 10.42 -22.49
C SER A 18 4.77 9.98 -23.72
N SER A 19 6.00 10.50 -23.87
CA SER A 19 6.86 10.15 -25.00
C SER A 19 7.17 8.64 -25.06
N PRO A 20 7.38 8.07 -26.25
CA PRO A 20 7.48 6.61 -26.44
C PRO A 20 8.54 5.91 -25.57
N ALA A 21 9.65 6.62 -25.28
CA ALA A 21 10.73 6.10 -24.44
C ALA A 21 10.37 6.07 -22.95
N LYS A 22 9.70 7.10 -22.43
CA LYS A 22 9.25 7.15 -21.02
C LYS A 22 8.08 6.19 -20.78
N SER A 23 7.20 6.05 -21.78
CA SER A 23 6.08 5.11 -21.75
C SER A 23 6.54 3.66 -21.52
N ARG A 24 7.60 3.18 -22.19
CA ARG A 24 8.13 1.80 -21.97
C ARG A 24 8.63 1.54 -20.55
N LEU A 25 9.31 2.52 -19.95
CA LEU A 25 9.80 2.42 -18.57
C LEU A 25 8.64 2.30 -17.58
N TYR A 26 7.62 3.14 -17.73
CA TYR A 26 6.43 3.10 -16.90
C TYR A 26 5.59 1.83 -17.13
N VAL A 27 5.52 1.30 -18.36
CA VAL A 27 4.89 0.01 -18.62
C VAL A 27 5.65 -1.11 -17.92
N GLY A 28 6.98 -1.17 -18.03
CA GLY A 28 7.77 -2.21 -17.36
C GLY A 28 7.60 -2.18 -15.84
N LEU A 29 7.67 -0.99 -15.25
CA LEU A 29 7.47 -0.80 -13.81
C LEU A 29 6.03 -1.09 -13.37
N GLY A 30 5.04 -0.66 -14.16
CA GLY A 30 3.62 -0.93 -13.90
C GLY A 30 3.30 -2.42 -14.01
N SER A 31 3.88 -3.11 -14.99
CA SER A 31 3.76 -4.56 -15.15
C SER A 31 4.36 -5.32 -13.96
N LEU A 32 5.49 -4.86 -13.41
CA LEU A 32 6.07 -5.47 -12.21
C LEU A 32 5.09 -5.42 -11.03
N PHE A 33 4.50 -4.25 -10.75
CA PHE A 33 3.50 -4.12 -9.70
C PHE A 33 2.21 -4.89 -9.99
N LEU A 34 1.81 -4.97 -11.26
CA LEU A 34 0.68 -5.78 -11.69
C LEU A 34 0.90 -7.27 -11.39
N VAL A 35 2.12 -7.79 -11.61
CA VAL A 35 2.45 -9.18 -11.26
C VAL A 35 2.28 -9.42 -9.75
N PHE A 36 2.76 -8.52 -8.90
CA PHE A 36 2.55 -8.63 -7.45
C PHE A 36 1.07 -8.56 -7.05
N ALA A 37 0.27 -7.74 -7.73
CA ALA A 37 -1.16 -7.72 -7.51
C ALA A 37 -1.80 -9.06 -7.90
N VAL A 38 -1.44 -9.64 -9.04
CA VAL A 38 -1.98 -10.93 -9.50
C VAL A 38 -1.60 -12.07 -8.56
N ILE A 39 -0.36 -12.11 -8.06
CA ILE A 39 0.06 -13.11 -7.07
C ILE A 39 -0.80 -13.01 -5.81
N GLY A 40 -1.08 -11.78 -5.37
CA GLY A 40 -1.93 -11.53 -4.21
C GLY A 40 -3.37 -12.03 -4.32
N VAL A 41 -3.88 -12.30 -5.53
CA VAL A 41 -5.20 -12.92 -5.71
C VAL A 41 -5.23 -14.34 -5.12
N TRP A 42 -4.10 -15.04 -5.16
CA TRP A 42 -3.97 -16.41 -4.67
C TRP A 42 -3.47 -16.50 -3.22
N VAL A 43 -2.84 -15.43 -2.71
CA VAL A 43 -2.26 -15.39 -1.37
C VAL A 43 -3.22 -14.65 -0.41
N PRO A 44 -3.92 -15.34 0.51
CA PRO A 44 -4.81 -14.69 1.45
C PRO A 44 -4.02 -13.73 2.36
N GLY A 45 -4.56 -12.54 2.58
CA GLY A 45 -3.92 -11.48 3.38
C GLY A 45 -2.94 -10.60 2.58
N TRP A 46 -2.65 -10.91 1.31
CA TRP A 46 -1.82 -10.05 0.47
C TRP A 46 -2.61 -8.82 -0.02
N PRO A 47 -2.03 -7.61 0.06
CA PRO A 47 -2.73 -6.38 -0.29
C PRO A 47 -2.76 -6.14 -1.82
N THR A 48 -3.49 -6.97 -2.55
CA THR A 48 -3.59 -6.94 -4.03
C THR A 48 -3.96 -5.57 -4.58
N VAL A 49 -4.93 -4.90 -3.97
CA VAL A 49 -5.39 -3.57 -4.39
C VAL A 49 -4.27 -2.54 -4.22
N SER A 50 -3.52 -2.59 -3.12
CA SER A 50 -2.41 -1.66 -2.85
C SER A 50 -1.29 -1.75 -3.90
N TRP A 51 -1.06 -2.92 -4.50
CA TRP A 51 -0.12 -3.10 -5.60
C TRP A 51 -0.71 -2.70 -6.96
N ALA A 52 -2.01 -2.92 -7.15
CA ALA A 52 -2.67 -2.57 -8.40
C ALA A 52 -2.88 -1.04 -8.57
N VAL A 53 -3.02 -0.24 -7.49
CA VAL A 53 -3.11 1.24 -7.59
C VAL A 53 -1.87 1.86 -8.25
N PRO A 54 -0.63 1.64 -7.78
CA PRO A 54 0.56 2.20 -8.41
C PRO A 54 0.77 1.64 -9.82
N ALA A 55 0.40 0.37 -10.08
CA ALA A 55 0.39 -0.19 -11.42
C ALA A 55 -0.53 0.61 -12.36
N ALA A 56 -1.78 0.86 -11.94
CA ALA A 56 -2.75 1.65 -12.67
C ALA A 56 -2.25 3.09 -12.91
N PHE A 57 -1.63 3.72 -11.91
CA PHE A 57 -1.04 5.05 -12.05
C PHE A 57 0.09 5.09 -13.08
N LEU A 58 0.98 4.10 -13.09
CA LEU A 58 2.04 4.01 -14.09
C LEU A 58 1.50 3.74 -15.48
N PHE A 59 0.43 2.95 -15.59
CA PHE A 59 -0.27 2.75 -16.86
C PHE A 59 -1.00 4.00 -17.34
N SER A 60 -1.60 4.80 -16.46
CA SER A 60 -2.23 6.06 -16.83
C SER A 60 -1.22 7.08 -17.37
N MET A 61 0.04 7.02 -16.97
CA MET A 61 1.09 7.87 -17.55
C MET A 61 1.71 7.33 -18.84
N SER A 62 1.41 6.09 -19.25
CA SER A 62 2.15 5.41 -20.33
C SER A 62 1.29 4.92 -21.49
N SER A 63 0.15 4.30 -21.22
CA SER A 63 -0.72 3.73 -22.25
C SER A 63 -2.16 3.64 -21.78
N GLU A 64 -3.04 4.31 -22.54
CA GLU A 64 -4.51 4.23 -22.36
C GLU A 64 -5.01 2.78 -22.36
N ARG A 65 -4.49 1.93 -23.26
CA ARG A 65 -4.92 0.53 -23.38
C ARG A 65 -4.62 -0.28 -22.13
N MET A 66 -3.44 -0.11 -21.54
CA MET A 66 -3.04 -0.80 -20.31
C MET A 66 -3.81 -0.26 -19.10
N PHE A 67 -4.04 1.06 -19.05
CA PHE A 67 -4.84 1.66 -18.01
C PHE A 67 -6.28 1.15 -18.05
N ARG A 68 -6.90 1.12 -19.24
CA ARG A 68 -8.24 0.56 -19.47
C ARG A 68 -8.32 -0.91 -19.08
N LEU A 69 -7.31 -1.72 -19.43
CA LEU A 69 -7.24 -3.13 -19.07
C LEU A 69 -7.20 -3.35 -17.54
N THR A 70 -6.56 -2.43 -16.82
CA THR A 70 -6.49 -2.47 -15.35
C THR A 70 -7.83 -2.12 -14.72
N LEU A 71 -8.55 -1.15 -15.29
CA LEU A 71 -9.89 -0.74 -14.83
C LEU A 71 -10.99 -1.76 -15.17
N THR A 72 -10.86 -2.51 -16.27
CA THR A 72 -11.86 -3.52 -16.68
C THR A 72 -11.63 -4.92 -16.10
N ASN A 73 -10.55 -5.12 -15.33
CA ASN A 73 -10.19 -6.44 -14.83
C ASN A 73 -11.21 -6.98 -13.80
N ARG A 74 -11.57 -8.27 -13.91
CA ARG A 74 -12.57 -8.92 -13.03
C ARG A 74 -12.21 -8.97 -11.53
N TYR A 75 -10.94 -8.88 -11.16
CA TYR A 75 -10.50 -9.08 -9.77
C TYR A 75 -10.42 -7.78 -8.96
N PHE A 76 -9.86 -6.73 -9.55
CA PHE A 76 -9.64 -5.44 -8.88
C PHE A 76 -10.11 -4.23 -9.71
N GLY A 77 -10.66 -4.45 -10.90
CA GLY A 77 -11.06 -3.38 -11.81
C GLY A 77 -12.18 -2.51 -11.24
N SER A 78 -13.19 -3.11 -10.60
CA SER A 78 -14.25 -2.35 -9.89
C SER A 78 -13.68 -1.46 -8.79
N ALA A 79 -12.80 -2.00 -7.94
CA ALA A 79 -12.14 -1.24 -6.89
C ALA A 79 -11.28 -0.09 -7.44
N MET A 80 -10.59 -0.31 -8.57
CA MET A 80 -9.82 0.75 -9.23
C MET A 80 -10.70 1.82 -9.88
N PHE A 81 -11.74 1.40 -10.60
CA PHE A 81 -12.70 2.32 -11.19
C PHE A 81 -13.28 3.23 -10.11
N ASP A 82 -13.79 2.66 -9.01
CA ASP A 82 -14.34 3.46 -7.92
C ASP A 82 -13.29 4.38 -7.29
N TYR A 83 -12.03 3.93 -7.15
CA TYR A 83 -10.94 4.75 -6.64
C TYR A 83 -10.72 6.00 -7.50
N TYR A 84 -10.64 5.86 -8.82
CA TYR A 84 -10.44 6.99 -9.73
C TYR A 84 -11.72 7.83 -9.93
N ALA A 85 -12.89 7.19 -10.04
CA ALA A 85 -14.19 7.85 -10.23
C ALA A 85 -14.60 8.71 -9.01
N THR A 86 -14.11 8.37 -7.82
CA THR A 86 -14.38 9.12 -6.58
C THR A 86 -13.22 10.05 -6.19
N GLY A 87 -12.30 10.35 -7.12
CA GLY A 87 -11.22 11.31 -6.90
C GLY A 87 -10.13 10.81 -5.94
N LYS A 88 -9.75 9.54 -6.02
CA LYS A 88 -8.67 8.89 -5.24
C LYS A 88 -8.97 8.77 -3.75
N THR A 89 -10.22 8.48 -3.40
CA THR A 89 -10.67 8.26 -2.02
C THR A 89 -10.67 6.78 -1.66
N ILE A 90 -10.39 6.47 -0.39
CA ILE A 90 -10.35 5.09 0.13
C ILE A 90 -11.60 4.86 0.97
N PRO A 91 -12.29 3.70 0.86
CA PRO A 91 -13.45 3.42 1.70
C PRO A 91 -13.05 3.24 3.17
N LYS A 92 -13.94 3.61 4.11
CA LYS A 92 -13.65 3.60 5.57
C LYS A 92 -13.10 2.27 6.06
N HIS A 93 -13.69 1.15 5.64
CA HIS A 93 -13.24 -0.19 6.05
C HIS A 93 -11.78 -0.47 5.65
N ALA A 94 -11.38 -0.06 4.44
CA ALA A 94 -10.01 -0.25 3.96
C ALA A 94 -9.01 0.67 4.69
N LYS A 95 -9.43 1.87 5.10
CA LYS A 95 -8.60 2.74 5.94
C LYS A 95 -8.34 2.11 7.30
N TYR A 96 -9.37 1.61 7.98
CA TYR A 96 -9.21 0.91 9.26
C TYR A 96 -8.36 -0.36 9.10
N ALA A 97 -8.59 -1.15 8.05
CA ALA A 97 -7.78 -2.32 7.75
C ALA A 97 -6.29 -1.96 7.54
N THR A 98 -6.01 -0.85 6.86
CA THR A 98 -4.63 -0.36 6.64
C THR A 98 -3.98 0.05 7.96
N VAL A 99 -4.68 0.84 8.78
CA VAL A 99 -4.17 1.25 10.10
C VAL A 99 -3.93 0.04 11.00
N TRP A 100 -4.85 -0.93 11.00
CA TRP A 100 -4.70 -2.20 11.72
C TRP A 100 -3.49 -3.00 11.25
N LEU A 101 -3.29 -3.09 9.93
CA LEU A 101 -2.15 -3.82 9.37
C LEU A 101 -0.82 -3.14 9.70
N ILE A 102 -0.76 -1.80 9.64
CA ILE A 102 0.43 -1.04 10.08
C ILE A 102 0.71 -1.31 11.55
N ALA A 103 -0.32 -1.24 12.41
CA ALA A 103 -0.17 -1.52 13.83
C ALA A 103 0.35 -2.95 14.07
N LEU A 104 -0.27 -3.95 13.45
CA LEU A 104 0.11 -5.35 13.59
C LEU A 104 1.55 -5.60 13.13
N MET A 105 1.92 -5.12 11.94
CA MET A 105 3.27 -5.30 11.37
C MET A 105 4.32 -4.55 12.20
N ALA A 106 4.04 -3.31 12.62
CA ALA A 106 4.95 -2.55 13.45
C ALA A 106 5.14 -3.19 14.83
N SER A 107 4.07 -3.68 15.46
CA SER A 107 4.14 -4.40 16.73
C SER A 107 4.93 -5.70 16.61
N PHE A 108 4.68 -6.50 15.56
CA PHE A 108 5.40 -7.76 15.34
C PHE A 108 6.89 -7.51 15.08
N SER A 109 7.22 -6.52 14.24
CA SER A 109 8.59 -6.12 13.95
C SER A 109 9.30 -5.57 15.20
N ALA A 110 8.66 -4.67 15.95
CA ALA A 110 9.22 -4.12 17.18
C ALA A 110 9.47 -5.20 18.23
N TYR A 111 8.54 -6.15 18.38
CA TYR A 111 8.72 -7.28 19.29
C TYR A 111 9.91 -8.16 18.88
N PHE A 112 10.05 -8.48 17.59
CA PHE A 112 11.15 -9.31 17.11
C PHE A 112 12.51 -8.62 17.26
N VAL A 113 12.57 -7.32 16.94
CA VAL A 113 13.79 -6.51 17.14
C VAL A 113 14.13 -6.43 18.62
N TRP A 114 13.16 -6.18 19.50
CA TRP A 114 13.39 -6.18 20.94
C TRP A 114 13.85 -7.55 21.46
N LEU A 115 13.22 -8.63 21.00
CA LEU A 115 13.53 -10.00 21.39
C LEU A 115 14.99 -10.36 21.05
N VAL A 116 15.46 -9.99 19.87
CA VAL A 116 16.80 -10.32 19.38
C VAL A 116 17.85 -9.33 19.88
N SER A 117 17.57 -8.04 19.79
CA SER A 117 18.57 -6.99 20.00
C SER A 117 18.62 -6.49 21.44
N THR A 118 17.51 -6.50 22.18
CA THR A 118 17.41 -5.87 23.51
C THR A 118 17.40 -6.90 24.63
N LYS A 119 16.57 -7.93 24.52
CA LYS A 119 16.50 -9.00 25.51
C LYS A 119 17.74 -9.91 25.44
N GLY A 120 18.14 -10.31 24.23
CA GLY A 120 19.21 -11.29 24.04
C GLY A 120 18.88 -12.63 24.71
N ASP A 121 19.83 -13.16 25.47
CA ASP A 121 19.71 -14.42 26.23
C ASP A 121 19.08 -14.24 27.63
N GLY A 122 18.74 -13.00 28.00
CA GLY A 122 18.13 -12.67 29.29
C GLY A 122 16.75 -13.29 29.49
N VAL A 123 16.28 -13.31 30.73
CA VAL A 123 14.96 -13.83 31.09
C VAL A 123 13.89 -12.76 30.84
N LEU A 124 12.77 -13.14 30.21
CA LEU A 124 11.67 -12.22 29.89
C LEU A 124 11.14 -11.45 31.11
N THR A 125 11.12 -12.10 32.27
CA THR A 125 10.53 -11.57 33.51
C THR A 125 11.50 -10.73 34.34
N ASP A 126 12.78 -10.67 33.98
CA ASP A 126 13.80 -9.93 34.72
C ASP A 126 14.56 -8.96 33.79
N PRO A 127 14.15 -7.68 33.73
CA PRO A 127 14.79 -6.67 32.90
C PRO A 127 16.27 -6.44 33.20
N SER A 128 16.73 -6.74 34.42
CA SER A 128 18.13 -6.60 34.80
C SER A 128 19.03 -7.67 34.18
N SER A 129 18.44 -8.78 33.73
CA SER A 129 19.13 -9.88 33.05
C SER A 129 19.29 -9.69 31.55
N TRP A 130 18.65 -8.66 30.97
CA TRP A 130 18.71 -8.40 29.53
C TRP A 130 20.10 -7.93 29.14
N ASN A 131 20.72 -8.65 28.22
CA ASN A 131 22.11 -8.48 27.80
C ASN A 131 22.24 -8.18 26.31
N GLY A 132 21.14 -7.76 25.67
CA GLY A 132 21.13 -7.43 24.26
C GLY A 132 22.07 -6.27 23.89
N ALA A 133 22.56 -6.29 22.64
CA ALA A 133 23.47 -5.28 22.14
C ALA A 133 22.84 -3.88 22.01
N ASP A 134 21.51 -3.80 21.89
CA ASP A 134 20.79 -2.53 21.84
C ASP A 134 19.97 -2.29 23.13
N PRO A 135 19.98 -1.07 23.70
CA PRO A 135 19.13 -0.73 24.85
C PRO A 135 17.62 -0.64 24.54
N GLY A 136 17.19 -1.02 23.33
CA GLY A 136 15.81 -0.85 22.86
C GLY A 136 15.60 0.26 21.82
N PHE A 137 16.67 0.91 21.34
CA PHE A 137 16.55 1.93 20.29
C PHE A 137 15.95 1.35 19.00
N GLY A 138 16.30 0.12 18.60
CA GLY A 138 15.77 -0.49 17.39
C GLY A 138 14.25 -0.67 17.45
N ALA A 139 13.75 -1.29 18.52
CA ALA A 139 12.32 -1.47 18.74
C ALA A 139 11.58 -0.13 18.88
N GLY A 140 12.18 0.82 19.61
CA GLY A 140 11.63 2.18 19.77
C GLY A 140 11.46 2.91 18.43
N THR A 141 12.46 2.85 17.54
CA THR A 141 12.35 3.45 16.20
C THR A 141 11.24 2.80 15.37
N VAL A 142 11.10 1.48 15.40
CA VAL A 142 10.03 0.78 14.66
C VAL A 142 8.65 1.24 15.13
N ILE A 143 8.45 1.37 16.45
CA ILE A 143 7.19 1.86 17.01
C ILE A 143 6.92 3.30 16.58
N LEU A 144 7.90 4.19 16.66
CA LEU A 144 7.74 5.60 16.26
C LEU A 144 7.38 5.74 14.78
N VAL A 145 8.04 4.98 13.90
CA VAL A 145 7.73 4.96 12.46
C VAL A 145 6.32 4.39 12.22
N GLY A 146 5.95 3.31 12.92
CA GLY A 146 4.62 2.71 12.85
C GLY A 146 3.52 3.70 13.25
N LEU A 147 3.68 4.38 14.38
CA LEU A 147 2.75 5.42 14.87
C LEU A 147 2.65 6.59 13.90
N SER A 148 3.77 7.03 13.33
CA SER A 148 3.80 8.10 12.31
C SER A 148 3.02 7.70 11.06
N GLY A 149 3.16 6.45 10.61
CA GLY A 149 2.41 5.89 9.50
C GLY A 149 0.90 5.81 9.79
N MET A 150 0.52 5.33 10.97
CA MET A 150 -0.88 5.28 11.42
C MET A 150 -1.50 6.68 11.46
N TRP A 151 -0.79 7.65 12.02
CA TRP A 151 -1.23 9.05 12.09
C TRP A 151 -1.43 9.64 10.69
N TYR A 152 -0.46 9.44 9.78
CA TYR A 152 -0.56 9.92 8.40
C TYR A 152 -1.80 9.36 7.69
N VAL A 153 -2.01 8.04 7.76
CA VAL A 153 -3.17 7.40 7.14
C VAL A 153 -4.46 7.88 7.80
N GLY A 154 -4.48 7.96 9.13
CA GLY A 154 -5.62 8.40 9.93
C GLY A 154 -6.11 9.81 9.60
N PHE A 155 -5.20 10.78 9.50
CA PHE A 155 -5.58 12.19 9.37
C PHE A 155 -5.47 12.75 7.95
N ARG A 156 -4.52 12.27 7.14
CA ARG A 156 -4.21 12.88 5.84
C ARG A 156 -4.95 12.24 4.68
N VAL A 157 -5.34 10.97 4.80
CA VAL A 157 -6.01 10.22 3.71
C VAL A 157 -7.52 10.48 3.75
N ARG A 158 -8.04 11.01 2.63
CA ARG A 158 -9.47 11.28 2.41
C ARG A 158 -10.25 9.96 2.30
N THR A 159 -11.29 9.84 3.10
CA THR A 159 -12.18 8.67 3.12
C THR A 159 -13.50 8.94 2.43
N ARG A 160 -14.03 7.93 1.75
CA ARG A 160 -15.44 7.84 1.38
C ARG A 160 -16.14 6.85 2.31
N GLU A 161 -17.45 7.04 2.48
CA GLU A 161 -18.29 6.13 3.27
C GLU A 161 -18.29 4.72 2.69
#